data_AF-A0A351BJA1-F1
#
_entry.id   AF-A0A351BJA1-F1
#
_cell.length_a   1.000
_cell.length_b   1.000
_cell.length_c   1.000
_cell.angle_alpha   90.00
_cell.angle_beta   90.00
_cell.angle_gamma   90.00
#
_symmetry.space_group_name_H-M   'P 1'
#
loop_
_entity.id
_entity.type
_entity.pdbx_description
1 polymer ?
#
loop_
_entity_poly.entity_id
_entity_poly.type
_entity_poly.pdbx_seq_one_letter_code
_entity_poly.pdbx_strand_id
1 'polypeptide(L)'
;MNNLAQGFRLRRVRALARLLTALSLLVVLLSAYLRLDGAGLGCADWPACYAGLLAQVPVAQDYGLARLLHRAAASFSLLLACVLVWQCWQRPPLRPAVFPATLLLLLMLALSALGIWSSDPRLTLVNLLNILGGLGLVSFSWRLAMASEPQAMMLSRHGAPTPLLRLGSACLTLTVVFGALIGASYMATACTTFPDCDGRWWPAAVGWPALQALAVLHAAPAAGDPGGITLHLLHRYAAVATLLLLGAAGLQAMADADVARRRAALLLLVLLAGTTALGVLTVLGGFHLWLAVGHGVCAAALLATLASLLRRS
;
A
#
# COMPACT_ATOMS: atom_id res chain seq x y z
N MET A 1 8.74 -16.73 37.30
CA MET A 1 7.41 -16.13 37.02
C MET A 1 7.44 -15.05 35.92
N ASN A 2 8.56 -14.34 35.68
CA ASN A 2 8.62 -13.27 34.65
C ASN A 2 8.47 -13.71 33.18
N ASN A 3 8.96 -14.91 32.80
CA ASN A 3 8.94 -15.34 31.39
C ASN A 3 7.56 -15.76 30.88
N LEU A 4 6.72 -16.37 31.73
CA LEU A 4 5.35 -16.76 31.35
C LEU A 4 4.47 -15.53 31.15
N ALA A 5 4.52 -14.57 32.09
CA ALA A 5 3.77 -13.31 31.98
C ALA A 5 4.19 -12.48 30.76
N GLN A 6 5.49 -12.41 30.44
CA GLN A 6 5.96 -11.78 29.20
C GLN A 6 5.48 -12.53 27.95
N GLY A 7 5.45 -13.87 27.98
CA GLY A 7 4.92 -14.69 26.89
C GLY A 7 3.45 -14.41 26.59
N PHE A 8 2.61 -14.30 27.62
CA PHE A 8 1.19 -13.91 27.46
C PHE A 8 1.04 -12.49 26.91
N ARG A 9 1.84 -11.53 27.39
CA ARG A 9 1.85 -10.15 26.86
C ARG A 9 2.21 -10.10 25.38
N LEU A 10 3.26 -10.82 24.95
CA LEU A 10 3.67 -10.88 23.54
C LEU A 10 2.60 -11.51 22.65
N ARG A 11 1.93 -12.57 23.10
CA ARG A 11 0.82 -13.20 22.36
C ARG A 11 -0.35 -12.22 22.19
N ARG A 12 -0.69 -11.47 23.24
CA ARG A 12 -1.73 -10.43 23.19
C ARG A 12 -1.36 -9.31 22.22
N VAL A 13 -0.15 -8.76 22.33
CA VAL A 13 0.35 -7.72 21.41
C VAL A 13 0.34 -8.22 19.96
N ARG A 14 0.77 -9.46 19.71
CA ARG A 14 0.73 -10.08 18.38
C ARG A 14 -0.70 -10.20 17.83
N ALA A 15 -1.66 -10.62 18.66
CA ALA A 15 -3.06 -10.73 18.26
C ALA A 15 -3.66 -9.35 17.91
N LEU A 16 -3.40 -8.35 18.76
CA LEU A 16 -3.83 -6.97 18.54
C LEU A 16 -3.16 -6.34 17.31
N ALA A 17 -1.88 -6.60 17.08
CA ALA A 17 -1.17 -6.11 15.89
C ALA A 17 -1.71 -6.73 14.59
N ARG A 18 -2.09 -8.02 14.60
CA ARG A 18 -2.76 -8.67 13.46
C ARG A 18 -4.14 -8.09 13.19
N LEU A 19 -4.92 -7.85 14.24
CA LEU A 19 -6.21 -7.16 14.13
C LEU A 19 -6.00 -5.76 13.53
N LEU A 20 -4.99 -5.03 14.00
CA LEU A 20 -4.63 -3.71 13.47
C LEU A 20 -4.20 -3.77 12.00
N THR A 21 -3.50 -4.82 11.55
CA THR A 21 -3.20 -5.02 10.13
C THR A 21 -4.47 -5.23 9.30
N ALA A 22 -5.42 -6.04 9.79
CA ALA A 22 -6.69 -6.25 9.11
C ALA A 22 -7.53 -4.95 9.03
N LEU A 23 -7.58 -4.18 10.12
CA LEU A 23 -8.21 -2.86 10.13
C LEU A 23 -7.50 -1.86 9.22
N SER A 24 -6.17 -1.90 9.16
CA SER A 24 -5.38 -1.03 8.26
C SER A 24 -5.68 -1.34 6.80
N LEU A 25 -5.86 -2.62 6.43
CA LEU A 25 -6.31 -3.01 5.09
C LEU A 25 -7.71 -2.47 4.80
N LEU A 26 -8.63 -2.54 5.75
CA LEU A 26 -9.97 -1.95 5.62
C LEU A 26 -9.91 -0.42 5.45
N VAL A 27 -9.07 0.27 6.24
CA VAL A 27 -8.85 1.72 6.11
C VAL A 27 -8.27 2.07 4.75
N VAL A 28 -7.28 1.33 4.26
CA VAL A 28 -6.70 1.52 2.92
C VAL A 28 -7.74 1.32 1.82
N LEU A 29 -8.56 0.26 1.93
CA LEU A 29 -9.64 -0.02 0.98
C LEU A 29 -10.64 1.13 0.93
N LEU A 30 -11.17 1.54 2.09
CA LEU A 30 -12.17 2.61 2.18
C LEU A 30 -11.57 3.97 1.76
N SER A 31 -10.33 4.26 2.12
CA SER A 31 -9.61 5.48 1.73
C SER A 31 -9.38 5.53 0.22
N ALA A 32 -8.98 4.40 -0.40
CA ALA A 32 -8.85 4.31 -1.85
C ALA A 32 -10.19 4.49 -2.56
N TYR A 33 -11.25 3.84 -2.07
CA TYR A 33 -12.62 4.02 -2.59
C TYR A 33 -13.04 5.49 -2.52
N LEU A 34 -13.00 6.10 -1.33
CA LEU A 34 -13.44 7.48 -1.12
C LEU A 34 -12.66 8.49 -1.97
N ARG A 35 -11.36 8.25 -2.19
CA ARG A 35 -10.53 9.13 -3.04
C ARG A 35 -10.88 9.00 -4.52
N LEU A 36 -10.94 7.77 -5.03
CA LEU A 36 -11.16 7.53 -6.46
C LEU A 36 -12.61 7.85 -6.87
N ASP A 37 -13.59 7.46 -6.04
CA ASP A 37 -14.99 7.85 -6.18
C ASP A 37 -15.17 9.37 -5.97
N GLY A 38 -14.43 9.92 -5.00
CA GLY A 38 -14.23 11.36 -4.73
C GLY A 38 -13.87 12.19 -5.96
N ALA A 39 -12.98 11.65 -6.79
CA ALA A 39 -12.55 12.29 -8.03
C ALA A 39 -13.50 12.03 -9.21
N GLY A 40 -14.50 11.15 -9.05
CA GLY A 40 -15.42 10.77 -10.11
C GLY A 40 -14.88 9.71 -11.07
N LEU A 41 -13.83 8.94 -10.71
CA LEU A 41 -13.25 7.90 -11.58
C LEU A 41 -14.26 6.83 -11.99
N GLY A 42 -15.32 6.62 -11.19
CA GLY A 42 -16.41 5.70 -11.51
C GLY A 42 -17.52 6.29 -12.38
N CYS A 43 -17.46 7.57 -12.77
CA CYS A 43 -18.51 8.19 -13.57
C CYS A 43 -18.41 7.80 -15.06
N ALA A 44 -19.54 7.76 -15.76
CA ALA A 44 -19.58 7.43 -17.20
C ALA A 44 -18.86 8.47 -18.07
N ASP A 45 -18.89 9.74 -17.67
CA ASP A 45 -18.33 10.86 -18.42
C ASP A 45 -16.89 11.21 -18.00
N TRP A 46 -16.13 10.28 -17.41
CA TRP A 46 -14.72 10.53 -17.08
C TRP A 46 -13.94 10.86 -18.37
N PRO A 47 -13.12 11.93 -18.43
CA PRO A 47 -12.63 12.77 -17.33
C PRO A 47 -13.42 14.07 -17.07
N ALA A 48 -14.55 14.31 -17.74
CA ALA A 48 -15.33 15.54 -17.60
C ALA A 48 -15.86 15.75 -16.16
N CYS A 49 -16.24 14.68 -15.46
CA CYS A 49 -16.64 14.76 -14.05
C CYS A 49 -15.53 15.36 -13.17
N TYR A 50 -14.29 14.92 -13.39
CA TYR A 50 -13.14 15.44 -12.66
C TYR A 50 -12.85 16.91 -13.01
N ALA A 51 -12.97 17.28 -14.29
CA ALA A 51 -12.84 18.67 -14.71
C ALA A 51 -13.88 19.59 -14.04
N GLY A 52 -15.13 19.14 -13.90
CA GLY A 52 -16.16 19.86 -13.16
C GLY A 52 -15.81 20.08 -11.67
N LEU A 53 -15.26 19.06 -11.01
CA LEU A 53 -14.78 19.15 -9.62
C LEU A 53 -13.61 20.14 -9.47
N LEU A 54 -12.73 20.22 -10.48
CA LEU A 54 -11.63 21.18 -10.52
C LEU A 54 -12.10 22.62 -10.78
N ALA A 55 -13.23 22.82 -11.47
CA ALA A 55 -13.77 24.15 -11.75
C ALA A 55 -14.57 24.75 -10.58
N GLN A 56 -15.14 23.91 -9.71
CA GLN A 56 -15.99 24.33 -8.60
C GLN A 56 -15.21 24.46 -7.28
N VAL A 57 -15.79 25.20 -6.31
CA VAL A 57 -15.35 25.14 -4.91
C VAL A 57 -15.65 23.72 -4.40
N PRO A 58 -14.72 23.02 -3.72
CA PRO A 58 -14.94 21.63 -3.30
C PRO A 58 -16.18 21.50 -2.40
N VAL A 59 -17.31 21.08 -2.97
CA VAL A 59 -18.51 20.75 -2.19
C VAL A 59 -18.29 19.40 -1.53
N ALA A 60 -18.65 19.27 -0.26
CA ALA A 60 -18.55 18.01 0.46
C ALA A 60 -19.47 16.95 -0.20
N GLN A 61 -18.85 15.99 -0.88
CA GLN A 61 -19.53 14.84 -1.47
C GLN A 61 -20.11 13.93 -0.37
N ASP A 62 -21.41 13.62 -0.42
CA ASP A 62 -22.14 12.85 0.60
C ASP A 62 -21.89 11.33 0.48
N TYR A 63 -20.68 10.91 0.82
CA TYR A 63 -20.33 9.48 0.95
C TYR A 63 -20.78 8.92 2.30
N GLY A 64 -22.07 9.00 2.64
CA GLY A 64 -22.58 8.77 4.00
C GLY A 64 -22.04 7.51 4.68
N LEU A 65 -22.28 6.34 4.10
CA LEU A 65 -21.88 5.06 4.70
C LEU A 65 -20.37 4.81 4.61
N ALA A 66 -19.75 4.99 3.44
CA ALA A 66 -18.33 4.72 3.25
C ALA A 66 -17.44 5.63 4.11
N ARG A 67 -17.81 6.92 4.22
CA ARG A 67 -17.11 7.89 5.08
C ARG A 67 -17.29 7.57 6.56
N LEU A 68 -18.49 7.15 6.98
CA LEU A 68 -18.76 6.72 8.35
C LEU A 68 -17.93 5.47 8.69
N LEU A 69 -17.94 4.45 7.83
CA LEU A 69 -17.15 3.23 8.00
C LEU A 69 -15.66 3.53 8.07
N HIS A 70 -15.16 4.41 7.19
CA HIS A 70 -13.76 4.84 7.21
C HIS A 70 -13.40 5.53 8.53
N ARG A 71 -14.22 6.50 8.98
CA ARG A 71 -14.00 7.22 10.25
C ARG A 71 -14.05 6.29 11.46
N ALA A 72 -14.99 5.35 11.47
CA ALA A 72 -15.12 4.36 12.54
C ALA A 72 -13.89 3.42 12.57
N ALA A 73 -13.50 2.87 11.42
CA ALA A 73 -12.34 1.99 11.31
C ALA A 73 -11.03 2.70 11.67
N ALA A 74 -10.84 3.95 11.21
CA ALA A 74 -9.66 4.76 11.52
C ALA A 74 -9.57 5.10 13.01
N SER A 75 -10.67 5.56 13.62
CA SER A 75 -10.73 5.88 15.06
C SER A 75 -10.47 4.64 15.92
N PHE A 76 -11.09 3.51 15.58
CA PHE A 76 -10.87 2.26 16.29
C PHE A 76 -9.42 1.77 16.16
N SER A 77 -8.84 1.88 14.96
CA SER A 77 -7.43 1.55 14.72
C SER A 77 -6.49 2.42 15.56
N LEU A 78 -6.75 3.73 15.64
CA LEU A 78 -5.95 4.66 16.42
C LEU A 78 -6.01 4.34 17.92
N LEU A 79 -7.21 4.07 18.45
CA LEU A 79 -7.39 3.64 19.84
C LEU A 79 -6.60 2.35 20.11
N LEU A 80 -6.68 1.37 19.19
CA LEU A 80 -5.95 0.12 19.31
C LEU A 80 -4.43 0.32 19.27
N ALA A 81 -3.93 1.24 18.44
CA ALA A 81 -2.52 1.61 18.40
C ALA A 81 -2.04 2.25 19.71
N CYS A 82 -2.83 3.14 20.32
CA CYS A 82 -2.55 3.71 21.64
C CYS A 82 -2.45 2.61 22.72
N VAL A 83 -3.40 1.68 22.73
CA VAL A 83 -3.40 0.53 23.65
C VAL A 83 -2.18 -0.36 23.43
N LEU A 84 -1.79 -0.62 22.18
CA LEU A 84 -0.60 -1.40 21.82
C LEU A 84 0.69 -0.73 22.32
N VAL A 85 0.86 0.57 22.06
CA VAL A 85 2.02 1.33 22.54
C VAL A 85 2.09 1.29 24.07
N TRP A 86 0.97 1.54 24.75
CA TRP A 86 0.92 1.46 26.21
C TRP A 86 1.35 0.09 26.73
N GLN A 87 0.83 -1.01 26.17
CA GLN A 87 1.23 -2.36 26.55
C GLN A 87 2.70 -2.66 26.29
N CYS A 88 3.28 -2.13 25.21
CA CYS A 88 4.70 -2.30 24.89
C CYS A 88 5.61 -1.53 25.86
N TRP A 89 5.16 -0.38 26.34
CA TRP A 89 5.88 0.48 27.29
C TRP A 89 5.73 0.07 28.76
N GLN A 90 4.70 -0.72 29.11
CA GLN A 90 4.54 -1.25 30.47
C GLN A 90 5.77 -2.03 30.95
N ARG A 91 6.16 -1.83 32.21
CA ARG A 91 7.36 -2.44 32.81
C ARG A 91 7.19 -3.95 33.04
N PRO A 92 8.19 -4.80 32.70
CA PRO A 92 9.36 -4.49 31.87
C PRO A 92 8.95 -4.29 30.40
N PRO A 93 9.56 -3.31 29.69
CA PRO A 93 9.17 -2.95 28.33
C PRO A 93 9.47 -4.07 27.34
N LEU A 94 8.58 -4.24 26.36
CA LEU A 94 8.74 -5.21 25.28
C LEU A 94 9.66 -4.64 24.20
N ARG A 95 10.97 -4.59 24.47
CA ARG A 95 12.00 -3.98 23.58
C ARG A 95 11.84 -4.27 22.07
N PRO A 96 11.56 -5.50 21.60
CA PRO A 96 11.40 -5.73 20.16
C PRO A 96 10.15 -5.06 19.55
N ALA A 97 9.13 -4.77 20.36
CA ALA A 97 7.84 -4.23 19.92
C ALA A 97 7.68 -2.72 20.17
N VAL A 98 8.45 -2.13 21.09
CA VAL A 98 8.33 -0.71 21.47
C VAL A 98 8.53 0.23 20.27
N PHE A 99 9.69 0.13 19.60
CA PHE A 99 10.02 0.99 18.46
C PHE A 99 9.01 0.91 17.29
N PRO A 100 8.65 -0.29 16.77
CA PRO A 100 7.68 -0.38 15.69
C PRO A 100 6.27 0.08 16.12
N ALA A 101 5.87 -0.13 17.38
CA ALA A 101 4.59 0.37 17.88
C ALA A 101 4.55 1.89 17.95
N THR A 102 5.61 2.54 18.44
CA THR A 102 5.68 4.01 18.50
C THR A 102 5.72 4.64 17.12
N LEU A 103 6.47 4.07 16.18
CA LEU A 103 6.53 4.55 14.81
C LEU A 103 5.17 4.44 14.11
N LEU A 104 4.46 3.33 14.32
CA LEU A 104 3.11 3.13 13.80
C LEU A 104 2.14 4.19 14.34
N LEU A 105 2.17 4.48 15.64
CA LEU A 105 1.32 5.52 16.23
C LEU A 105 1.64 6.91 15.65
N LEU A 106 2.91 7.27 15.52
CA LEU A 106 3.32 8.55 14.93
C LEU A 106 2.84 8.67 13.47
N LEU A 107 2.94 7.59 12.68
CA LEU A 107 2.42 7.56 11.32
C LEU A 107 0.89 7.76 11.28
N MET A 108 0.14 7.13 12.19
CA MET A 108 -1.32 7.30 12.27
C MET A 108 -1.72 8.74 12.63
N LEU A 109 -0.98 9.38 13.55
CA LEU A 109 -1.20 10.77 13.90
C LEU A 109 -0.87 11.71 12.73
N ALA A 110 0.22 11.44 12.02
CA ALA A 110 0.59 12.19 10.81
C ALA A 110 -0.48 12.07 9.71
N LEU A 111 -1.03 10.87 9.47
CA LEU A 111 -2.13 10.66 8.53
C LEU A 111 -3.44 11.32 8.97
N SER A 112 -3.70 11.35 10.27
CA SER A 112 -4.88 12.05 10.83
C SER A 112 -4.80 13.56 10.58
N ALA A 113 -3.61 14.15 10.72
CA ALA A 113 -3.37 15.55 10.36
C ALA A 113 -3.47 15.78 8.85
N LEU A 114 -2.87 14.90 8.04
CA LEU A 114 -2.93 14.96 6.57
C LEU A 114 -4.38 14.92 6.04
N GLY A 115 -5.27 14.23 6.76
CA GLY A 115 -6.70 14.15 6.45
C GLY A 115 -7.43 15.50 6.36
N ILE A 116 -6.89 16.57 6.96
CA ILE A 116 -7.45 17.94 6.86
C ILE A 116 -7.39 18.45 5.42
N TRP A 117 -6.33 18.12 4.69
CA TRP A 117 -6.11 18.54 3.30
C TRP A 117 -6.50 17.48 2.26
N SER A 118 -6.72 16.23 2.70
CA SER A 118 -6.98 15.09 1.80
C SER A 118 -8.32 15.18 1.05
N SER A 119 -9.19 16.13 1.37
CA SER A 119 -10.42 16.38 0.61
C SER A 119 -10.19 17.15 -0.69
N ASP A 120 -9.03 17.81 -0.84
CA ASP A 120 -8.71 18.53 -2.08
C ASP A 120 -8.03 17.58 -3.08
N PRO A 121 -8.70 17.21 -4.18
CA PRO A 121 -8.12 16.30 -5.16
C PRO A 121 -7.02 16.95 -6.00
N ARG A 122 -6.75 18.26 -5.88
CA ARG A 122 -5.69 18.97 -6.62
C ARG A 122 -4.29 18.71 -6.05
N LEU A 123 -4.22 18.34 -4.78
CA LEU A 123 -2.96 18.26 -4.03
C LEU A 123 -2.31 16.88 -4.21
N THR A 124 -1.52 16.72 -5.28
CA THR A 124 -0.81 15.46 -5.59
C THR A 124 0.01 14.95 -4.41
N LEU A 125 0.77 15.83 -3.74
CA LEU A 125 1.60 15.42 -2.60
C LEU A 125 0.77 14.86 -1.45
N VAL A 126 -0.36 15.50 -1.12
CA VAL A 126 -1.24 15.05 -0.03
C VAL A 126 -1.84 13.68 -0.37
N ASN A 127 -2.30 13.50 -1.61
CA ASN A 127 -2.83 12.22 -2.09
C ASN A 127 -1.76 11.13 -2.09
N LEU A 128 -0.54 11.46 -2.53
CA LEU A 128 0.60 10.55 -2.54
C LEU A 128 0.99 10.11 -1.12
N LEU A 129 1.14 11.06 -0.20
CA LEU A 129 1.47 10.79 1.20
C LEU A 129 0.37 9.97 1.89
N ASN A 130 -0.90 10.21 1.55
CA ASN A 130 -2.01 9.43 2.07
C ASN A 130 -1.96 7.97 1.58
N ILE A 131 -1.69 7.75 0.28
CA ILE A 131 -1.52 6.39 -0.28
C ILE A 131 -0.33 5.68 0.35
N LEU A 132 0.85 6.29 0.34
CA LEU A 132 2.09 5.72 0.87
C LEU A 132 2.00 5.48 2.38
N GLY A 133 1.39 6.41 3.13
CA GLY A 133 1.17 6.24 4.56
C GLY A 133 0.19 5.12 4.86
N GLY A 134 -0.89 4.96 4.09
CA GLY A 134 -1.81 3.83 4.21
C GLY A 134 -1.12 2.47 3.98
N LEU A 135 -0.29 2.36 2.94
CA LEU A 135 0.58 1.19 2.71
C LEU A 135 1.55 0.97 3.89
N GLY A 136 2.06 2.06 4.45
CA GLY A 136 2.86 2.08 5.67
C GLY A 136 2.12 1.50 6.88
N LEU A 137 0.85 1.85 7.10
CA LEU A 137 0.04 1.31 8.21
C LEU A 137 -0.02 -0.22 8.17
N VAL A 138 -0.30 -0.78 6.99
CA VAL A 138 -0.35 -2.24 6.78
C VAL A 138 1.02 -2.88 7.03
N SER A 139 2.08 -2.31 6.45
CA SER A 139 3.44 -2.83 6.58
C SER A 139 3.96 -2.77 8.03
N PHE A 140 3.84 -1.63 8.71
CA PHE A 140 4.35 -1.45 10.08
C PHE A 140 3.54 -2.22 11.12
N SER A 141 2.21 -2.29 11.00
CA SER A 141 1.38 -3.11 11.90
C SER A 141 1.74 -4.60 11.76
N TRP A 142 1.99 -5.08 10.54
CA TRP A 142 2.42 -6.45 10.32
C TRP A 142 3.83 -6.72 10.88
N ARG A 143 4.78 -5.78 10.67
CA ARG A 143 6.13 -5.87 11.26
C ARG A 143 6.10 -5.88 12.79
N LEU A 144 5.17 -5.17 13.42
CA LEU A 144 4.93 -5.23 14.86
C LEU A 144 4.42 -6.62 15.29
N ALA A 145 3.48 -7.21 14.55
CA ALA A 145 2.99 -8.55 14.81
C ALA A 145 4.11 -9.60 14.72
N MET A 146 5.00 -9.44 13.74
CA MET A 146 6.19 -10.27 13.59
C MET A 146 7.18 -10.07 14.75
N ALA A 147 7.53 -8.83 15.09
CA ALA A 147 8.45 -8.52 16.19
C ALA A 147 7.98 -9.08 17.55
N SER A 148 6.67 -9.34 17.68
CA SER A 148 6.03 -9.91 18.86
C SER A 148 5.95 -11.45 18.85
N GLU A 149 6.65 -12.12 17.94
CA GLU A 149 6.76 -13.59 17.93
C GLU A 149 7.62 -14.10 19.09
N PRO A 150 7.21 -15.19 19.78
CA PRO A 150 8.00 -15.78 20.86
C PRO A 150 9.39 -16.23 20.40
N GLN A 151 10.43 -15.96 21.20
CA GLN A 151 11.84 -16.31 20.92
C GLN A 151 12.08 -17.79 20.59
N ALA A 152 11.30 -18.72 21.15
CA ALA A 152 11.38 -20.15 20.82
C ALA A 152 11.11 -20.45 19.33
N MET A 153 10.42 -19.54 18.62
CA MET A 153 10.14 -19.62 17.19
C MET A 153 11.19 -18.88 16.33
N MET A 154 12.15 -18.17 16.94
CA MET A 154 13.24 -17.44 16.27
C MET A 154 14.54 -18.23 16.13
N LEU A 155 14.66 -19.42 16.75
CA LEU A 155 15.88 -20.24 16.69
C LEU A 155 16.10 -20.93 15.33
N SER A 156 15.19 -20.77 14.37
CA SER A 156 15.43 -21.16 12.97
C SER A 156 16.54 -20.27 12.40
N ARG A 157 17.59 -20.89 11.84
CA ARG A 157 18.76 -20.20 11.26
C ARG A 157 18.32 -19.10 10.28
N HIS A 158 18.65 -17.85 10.59
CA HIS A 158 18.41 -16.71 9.71
C HIS A 158 19.66 -16.49 8.85
N GLY A 159 19.56 -16.77 7.55
CA GLY A 159 20.55 -16.36 6.57
C GLY A 159 20.41 -14.88 6.23
N ALA A 160 21.42 -14.29 5.60
CA ALA A 160 21.22 -12.97 5.03
C ALA A 160 20.20 -13.08 3.87
N PRO A 161 19.30 -12.09 3.67
CA PRO A 161 18.39 -12.09 2.53
C PRO A 161 19.15 -12.26 1.23
N THR A 162 18.67 -13.14 0.35
CA THR A 162 19.28 -13.35 -0.97
C THR A 162 19.31 -12.03 -1.74
N PRO A 163 20.32 -11.80 -2.62
CA PRO A 163 20.38 -10.57 -3.41
C PRO A 163 19.11 -10.38 -4.25
N LEU A 164 18.54 -11.48 -4.73
CA LEU A 164 17.28 -11.52 -5.46
C LEU A 164 16.10 -10.94 -4.65
N LEU A 165 15.97 -11.33 -3.39
CA LEU A 165 14.92 -10.81 -2.51
C LEU A 165 15.13 -9.33 -2.17
N ARG A 166 16.38 -8.88 -2.01
CA ARG A 166 16.70 -7.46 -1.76
C ARG A 166 16.40 -6.60 -2.98
N LEU A 167 16.89 -6.99 -4.15
CA LEU A 167 16.64 -6.27 -5.40
C LEU A 167 15.14 -6.27 -5.72
N GLY A 168 14.46 -7.42 -5.57
CA GLY A 168 13.01 -7.51 -5.73
C GLY A 168 12.24 -6.59 -4.77
N SER A 169 12.70 -6.44 -3.52
CA SER A 169 12.10 -5.51 -2.56
C SER A 169 12.25 -4.04 -2.97
N ALA A 170 13.40 -3.69 -3.55
CA ALA A 170 13.64 -2.35 -4.08
C ALA A 170 12.77 -2.08 -5.31
N CYS A 171 12.68 -3.03 -6.24
CA CYS A 171 11.81 -2.94 -7.41
C CYS A 171 10.33 -2.83 -7.02
N LEU A 172 9.86 -3.61 -6.03
CA LEU A 172 8.48 -3.49 -5.55
C LEU A 172 8.23 -2.11 -4.95
N THR A 173 9.19 -1.57 -4.20
CA THR A 173 9.08 -0.21 -3.63
C THR A 173 8.93 0.83 -4.74
N LEU A 174 9.75 0.78 -5.79
CA LEU A 174 9.64 1.66 -6.95
C LEU A 174 8.29 1.48 -7.66
N THR A 175 7.86 0.23 -7.86
CA THR A 175 6.56 -0.10 -8.47
C THR A 175 5.41 0.55 -7.72
N VAL A 176 5.41 0.44 -6.39
CA VAL A 176 4.41 1.03 -5.50
C VAL A 176 4.45 2.56 -5.55
N VAL A 177 5.64 3.17 -5.58
CA VAL A 177 5.77 4.63 -5.69
C VAL A 177 5.21 5.14 -7.02
N PHE A 178 5.56 4.52 -8.15
CA PHE A 178 5.00 4.90 -9.45
C PHE A 178 3.49 4.68 -9.51
N GLY A 179 2.98 3.56 -8.98
CA GLY A 179 1.55 3.31 -8.89
C GLY A 179 0.81 4.33 -8.01
N ALA A 180 1.42 4.72 -6.89
CA ALA A 180 0.89 5.75 -6.00
C ALA A 180 0.88 7.13 -6.67
N LEU A 181 1.89 7.46 -7.48
CA LEU A 181 1.90 8.70 -8.29
C LEU A 181 0.78 8.70 -9.33
N ILE A 182 0.56 7.61 -10.07
CA ILE A 182 -0.56 7.49 -11.01
C ILE A 182 -1.90 7.76 -10.30
N GLY A 183 -2.10 7.13 -9.14
CA GLY A 183 -3.31 7.29 -8.35
C GLY A 183 -3.45 8.66 -7.67
N ALA A 184 -2.35 9.32 -7.31
CA ALA A 184 -2.35 10.64 -6.67
C ALA A 184 -2.56 11.78 -7.67
N SER A 185 -2.11 11.59 -8.91
CA SER A 185 -2.26 12.55 -10.02
C SER A 185 -3.48 12.28 -10.90
N TYR A 186 -4.29 11.25 -10.58
CA TYR A 186 -5.47 10.82 -11.34
C TYR A 186 -5.20 10.53 -12.83
N MET A 187 -3.98 10.11 -13.16
CA MET A 187 -3.53 9.82 -14.53
C MET A 187 -3.84 8.38 -14.97
N ALA A 188 -4.86 7.77 -14.37
CA ALA A 188 -5.22 6.37 -14.60
C ALA A 188 -5.49 6.12 -16.10
N THR A 189 -6.34 6.93 -16.72
CA THR A 189 -6.77 6.77 -18.12
C THR A 189 -5.78 7.27 -19.17
N ALA A 190 -4.54 7.60 -18.80
CA ALA A 190 -3.55 8.07 -19.76
C ALA A 190 -3.12 6.98 -20.76
N CYS A 191 -3.18 5.70 -20.36
CA CYS A 191 -2.86 4.54 -21.18
C CYS A 191 -4.02 3.55 -21.18
N THR A 192 -4.61 3.28 -22.36
CA THR A 192 -5.75 2.36 -22.48
C THR A 192 -5.36 0.97 -23.01
N THR A 193 -4.21 0.84 -23.66
CA THR A 193 -3.68 -0.45 -24.13
C THR A 193 -2.69 -1.08 -23.14
N PHE A 194 -2.42 -2.36 -23.36
CA PHE A 194 -1.41 -3.16 -22.65
C PHE A 194 -0.84 -4.21 -23.63
N PRO A 195 0.48 -4.46 -23.67
CA PRO A 195 1.52 -3.98 -22.75
C PRO A 195 2.11 -2.60 -23.09
N ASP A 196 1.92 -2.12 -24.31
CA ASP A 196 2.27 -0.77 -24.76
C ASP A 196 1.27 0.28 -24.23
N CYS A 197 1.57 1.56 -24.45
CA CYS A 197 0.64 2.65 -24.17
C CYS A 197 0.32 3.40 -25.47
N ASP A 198 -0.76 2.98 -26.14
CA ASP A 198 -1.23 3.48 -27.43
C ASP A 198 -0.12 3.57 -28.50
N GLY A 199 0.62 2.47 -28.66
CA GLY A 199 1.76 2.32 -29.56
C GLY A 199 3.10 2.79 -28.99
N ARG A 200 3.11 3.41 -27.80
CA ARG A 200 4.34 3.90 -27.16
C ARG A 200 4.91 2.88 -26.18
N TRP A 201 6.23 2.67 -26.30
CA TRP A 201 6.97 1.74 -25.45
C TRP A 201 7.96 2.44 -24.52
N TRP A 202 8.27 3.73 -24.74
CA TRP A 202 9.26 4.44 -23.92
C TRP A 202 8.76 5.82 -23.48
N PRO A 203 9.05 6.26 -22.23
CA PRO A 203 8.70 7.59 -21.78
C PRO A 203 9.41 8.67 -22.61
N ALA A 204 8.65 9.68 -23.02
CA ALA A 204 9.18 10.85 -23.71
C ALA A 204 9.68 11.90 -22.70
N ALA A 205 10.63 12.73 -23.12
CA ALA A 205 11.23 13.75 -22.26
C ALA A 205 10.19 14.69 -21.61
N VAL A 206 9.14 15.01 -22.37
CA VAL A 206 8.03 15.87 -21.94
C VAL A 206 7.23 15.32 -20.75
N GLY A 207 7.27 14.00 -20.50
CA GLY A 207 6.52 13.36 -19.41
C GLY A 207 7.27 13.27 -18.07
N TRP A 208 8.58 13.53 -18.03
CA TRP A 208 9.37 13.45 -16.78
C TRP A 208 8.92 14.40 -15.66
N PRO A 209 8.39 15.61 -15.93
CA PRO A 209 7.86 16.48 -14.87
C PRO A 209 6.75 15.83 -14.02
N ALA A 210 6.06 14.80 -14.52
CA ALA A 210 5.04 14.07 -13.76
C ALA A 210 5.60 13.30 -12.54
N LEU A 211 6.92 13.12 -12.44
CA LEU A 211 7.57 12.59 -11.23
C LEU A 211 7.61 13.60 -10.08
N GLN A 212 7.32 14.88 -10.34
CA GLN A 212 7.30 15.93 -9.33
C GLN A 212 6.03 15.81 -8.47
N ALA A 213 6.15 15.17 -7.30
CA ALA A 213 5.04 14.98 -6.37
C ALA A 213 4.43 16.30 -5.84
N LEU A 214 5.13 17.43 -5.96
CA LEU A 214 4.70 18.76 -5.53
C LEU A 214 3.72 19.43 -6.50
N ALA A 215 3.37 18.78 -7.61
CA ALA A 215 2.46 19.34 -8.60
C ALA A 215 1.04 19.55 -8.04
N VAL A 216 0.46 20.72 -8.35
CA VAL A 216 -0.96 21.00 -8.13
C VAL A 216 -1.69 20.78 -9.46
N LEU A 217 -2.75 19.97 -9.43
CA LEU A 217 -3.54 19.66 -10.62
C LEU A 217 -4.49 20.82 -10.93
N HIS A 218 -4.39 21.36 -12.14
CA HIS A 218 -5.24 22.45 -12.63
C HIS A 218 -6.22 22.01 -13.71
N ALA A 219 -6.01 20.83 -14.29
CA ALA A 219 -6.83 20.26 -15.34
C ALA A 219 -6.95 18.74 -15.15
N ALA A 220 -8.04 18.18 -15.65
CA ALA A 220 -8.23 16.75 -15.66
C ALA A 220 -7.27 16.11 -16.69
N PRO A 221 -6.52 15.05 -16.33
CA PRO A 221 -5.66 14.36 -17.28
C PRO A 221 -6.47 13.78 -18.44
N ALA A 222 -6.06 14.08 -19.67
CA ALA A 222 -6.65 13.51 -20.87
C ALA A 222 -6.03 12.13 -21.19
N ALA A 223 -6.73 11.35 -22.02
CA ALA A 223 -6.12 10.17 -22.64
C ALA A 223 -4.88 10.59 -23.45
N GLY A 224 -3.80 9.83 -23.34
CA GLY A 224 -2.53 10.17 -23.99
C GLY A 224 -1.73 11.30 -23.32
N ASP A 225 -2.08 11.71 -22.09
CA ASP A 225 -1.29 12.68 -21.32
C ASP A 225 0.18 12.22 -21.21
N PRO A 226 1.17 13.03 -21.64
CA PRO A 226 2.57 12.60 -21.66
C PRO A 226 3.13 12.24 -20.28
N GLY A 227 2.66 12.90 -19.22
CA GLY A 227 3.04 12.60 -17.85
C GLY A 227 2.49 11.25 -17.39
N GLY A 228 1.21 11.01 -17.66
CA GLY A 228 0.55 9.74 -17.39
C GLY A 228 1.20 8.59 -18.13
N ILE A 229 1.49 8.74 -19.42
CA ILE A 229 2.21 7.73 -20.22
C ILE A 229 3.55 7.37 -19.56
N THR A 230 4.33 8.36 -19.15
CA THR A 230 5.62 8.13 -18.48
C THR A 230 5.45 7.35 -17.19
N LEU A 231 4.51 7.74 -16.32
CA LEU A 231 4.27 7.05 -15.06
C LEU A 231 3.81 5.60 -15.28
N HIS A 232 2.91 5.36 -16.23
CA HIS A 232 2.42 4.01 -16.58
C HIS A 232 3.56 3.12 -17.09
N LEU A 233 4.39 3.59 -18.01
CA LEU A 233 5.51 2.81 -18.53
C LEU A 233 6.53 2.50 -17.43
N LEU A 234 6.90 3.48 -16.59
CA LEU A 234 7.80 3.26 -15.45
C LEU A 234 7.22 2.25 -14.45
N HIS A 235 5.92 2.37 -14.13
CA HIS A 235 5.23 1.41 -13.26
C HIS A 235 5.24 0.00 -13.86
N ARG A 236 4.92 -0.16 -15.15
CA ARG A 236 4.89 -1.46 -15.84
C ARG A 236 6.28 -2.12 -15.87
N TYR A 237 7.33 -1.38 -16.21
CA TYR A 237 8.69 -1.93 -16.22
C TYR A 237 9.17 -2.30 -14.81
N ALA A 238 8.89 -1.48 -13.80
CA ALA A 238 9.18 -1.82 -12.41
C ALA A 238 8.37 -3.04 -11.94
N ALA A 239 7.11 -3.17 -12.37
CA ALA A 239 6.26 -4.31 -12.05
C ALA A 239 6.77 -5.61 -12.68
N VAL A 240 7.23 -5.58 -13.93
CA VAL A 240 7.86 -6.74 -14.59
C VAL A 240 9.15 -7.14 -13.86
N ALA A 241 10.02 -6.18 -13.53
CA ALA A 241 11.22 -6.47 -12.75
C ALA A 241 10.87 -7.08 -11.38
N THR A 242 9.84 -6.55 -10.72
CA THR A 242 9.33 -7.07 -9.44
C THR A 242 8.80 -8.49 -9.60
N LEU A 243 8.01 -8.76 -10.64
CA LEU A 243 7.45 -10.08 -10.93
C LEU A 243 8.55 -11.12 -11.11
N LEU A 244 9.58 -10.79 -11.90
CA LEU A 244 10.71 -11.69 -12.16
C LEU A 244 11.54 -11.93 -10.90
N LEU A 245 11.96 -10.87 -10.21
CA LEU A 245 12.86 -10.96 -9.05
C LEU A 245 12.15 -11.62 -7.85
N LEU A 246 10.97 -11.13 -7.47
CA LEU A 246 10.22 -11.69 -6.34
C LEU A 246 9.57 -13.03 -6.68
N GLY A 247 9.18 -13.26 -7.93
CA GLY A 247 8.71 -14.56 -8.40
C GLY A 247 9.79 -15.62 -8.25
N ALA A 248 11.00 -15.34 -8.76
CA ALA A 248 12.12 -16.26 -8.61
C ALA A 248 12.54 -16.44 -7.13
N ALA A 249 12.56 -15.37 -6.32
CA ALA A 249 12.85 -15.48 -4.88
C ALA A 249 11.78 -16.31 -4.13
N GLY A 250 10.50 -16.13 -4.47
CA GLY A 250 9.39 -16.91 -3.93
C GLY A 250 9.51 -18.39 -4.29
N LEU A 251 9.78 -18.70 -5.56
CA LEU A 251 9.98 -20.08 -6.02
C LEU A 251 11.17 -20.76 -5.33
N GLN A 252 12.29 -20.04 -5.15
CA GLN A 252 13.44 -20.57 -4.39
C GLN A 252 13.06 -20.83 -2.92
N ALA A 253 12.29 -19.94 -2.30
CA ALA A 253 11.84 -20.10 -0.91
C ALA A 253 10.81 -21.24 -0.73
N MET A 254 10.17 -21.72 -1.81
CA MET A 254 9.31 -22.90 -1.76
C MET A 254 10.10 -24.21 -1.53
N ALA A 255 11.39 -24.24 -1.88
CA ALA A 255 12.24 -25.41 -1.66
C ALA A 255 12.74 -25.54 -0.21
N ASP A 256 12.74 -24.45 0.58
CA ASP A 256 13.28 -24.41 1.95
C ASP A 256 12.51 -25.35 2.90
N ALA A 257 13.16 -26.04 3.84
CA ALA A 257 12.49 -26.96 4.77
C ALA A 257 11.53 -26.26 5.76
N ASP A 258 11.69 -24.95 6.01
CA ASP A 258 10.81 -24.22 6.93
C ASP A 258 9.41 -24.00 6.35
N VAL A 259 8.41 -24.69 6.93
CA VAL A 259 6.98 -24.58 6.57
C VAL A 259 6.47 -23.14 6.66
N ALA A 260 6.93 -22.34 7.62
CA ALA A 260 6.49 -20.96 7.76
C ALA A 260 7.02 -20.08 6.63
N ARG A 261 8.27 -20.30 6.20
CA ARG A 261 8.87 -19.64 5.03
C ARG A 261 8.17 -20.06 3.74
N ARG A 262 7.89 -21.36 3.54
CA ARG A 262 7.12 -21.87 2.39
C ARG A 262 5.74 -21.24 2.30
N ARG A 263 5.00 -21.13 3.41
CA ARG A 263 3.67 -20.48 3.44
C ARG A 263 3.75 -19.00 3.07
N ALA A 264 4.76 -18.29 3.58
CA ALA A 264 4.98 -16.89 3.21
C ALA A 264 5.34 -16.73 1.72
N ALA A 265 6.16 -17.63 1.18
CA ALA A 265 6.52 -17.67 -0.23
C ALA A 265 5.31 -17.95 -1.14
N LEU A 266 4.49 -18.95 -0.80
CA LEU A 266 3.26 -19.26 -1.53
C LEU A 266 2.31 -18.05 -1.55
N LEU A 267 2.08 -17.44 -0.39
CA LEU A 267 1.21 -16.27 -0.29
C LEU A 267 1.76 -15.08 -1.09
N LEU A 268 3.08 -14.85 -1.05
CA LEU A 268 3.75 -13.83 -1.87
C LEU A 268 3.53 -14.10 -3.37
N LEU A 269 3.70 -15.34 -3.84
CA LEU A 269 3.49 -15.71 -5.25
C LEU A 269 2.03 -15.51 -5.68
N VAL A 270 1.07 -15.92 -4.85
CA VAL A 270 -0.36 -15.73 -5.11
C VAL A 270 -0.72 -14.24 -5.17
N LEU A 271 -0.26 -13.44 -4.21
CA LEU A 271 -0.52 -12.00 -4.20
C LEU A 271 0.20 -11.27 -5.33
N LEU A 272 1.40 -11.69 -5.70
CA LEU A 272 2.14 -11.13 -6.83
C LEU A 272 1.39 -11.37 -8.14
N ALA A 273 0.97 -12.62 -8.40
CA ALA A 273 0.16 -12.96 -9.56
C ALA A 273 -1.20 -12.22 -9.55
N GLY A 274 -1.87 -12.18 -8.38
CA GLY A 274 -3.14 -11.47 -8.22
C GLY A 274 -3.02 -9.96 -8.45
N THR A 275 -1.97 -9.32 -7.93
CA THR A 275 -1.72 -7.88 -8.13
C THR A 275 -1.46 -7.57 -9.61
N THR A 276 -0.66 -8.40 -10.28
CA THR A 276 -0.41 -8.27 -11.72
C THR A 276 -1.69 -8.46 -12.53
N ALA A 277 -2.47 -9.50 -12.27
CA ALA A 277 -3.73 -9.75 -12.95
C ALA A 277 -4.74 -8.60 -12.75
N LEU A 278 -4.92 -8.14 -11.50
CA LEU A 278 -5.79 -6.99 -11.20
C LEU A 278 -5.30 -5.72 -11.90
N GLY A 279 -3.99 -5.49 -11.98
CA GLY A 279 -3.43 -4.33 -12.69
C GLY A 279 -3.73 -4.38 -14.19
N VAL A 280 -3.51 -5.53 -14.83
CA VAL A 280 -3.84 -5.74 -16.26
C VAL A 280 -5.34 -5.57 -16.51
N LEU A 281 -6.19 -6.20 -15.67
CA LEU A 281 -7.65 -6.08 -15.77
C LEU A 281 -8.13 -4.64 -15.54
N THR A 282 -7.46 -3.88 -14.68
CA THR A 282 -7.80 -2.47 -14.45
C THR A 282 -7.62 -1.66 -15.74
N VAL A 283 -6.53 -1.87 -16.48
CA VAL A 283 -6.29 -1.17 -17.75
C VAL A 283 -7.28 -1.63 -18.83
N LEU A 284 -7.38 -2.94 -19.06
CA LEU A 284 -8.23 -3.52 -20.12
C LEU A 284 -9.73 -3.32 -19.86
N GLY A 285 -10.13 -3.23 -18.60
CA GLY A 285 -11.50 -2.95 -18.19
C GLY A 285 -11.86 -1.47 -18.14
N GLY A 286 -11.04 -0.57 -18.70
CA GLY A 286 -11.36 0.87 -18.71
C GLY A 286 -11.37 1.50 -17.30
N PHE A 287 -10.46 1.05 -16.43
CA PHE A 287 -10.23 1.61 -15.08
C PHE A 287 -11.41 1.51 -14.11
N HIS A 288 -12.12 0.37 -14.13
CA HIS A 288 -13.16 0.08 -13.14
C HIS A 288 -12.66 0.29 -11.70
N LEU A 289 -13.41 1.09 -10.94
CA LEU A 289 -13.10 1.51 -9.58
C LEU A 289 -12.69 0.34 -8.67
N TRP A 290 -13.46 -0.75 -8.67
CA TRP A 290 -13.21 -1.89 -7.79
C TRP A 290 -11.95 -2.68 -8.15
N LEU A 291 -11.57 -2.72 -9.43
CA LEU A 291 -10.30 -3.35 -9.85
C LEU A 291 -9.11 -2.53 -9.36
N ALA A 292 -9.18 -1.21 -9.48
CA ALA A 292 -8.14 -0.30 -9.00
C ALA A 292 -8.00 -0.35 -7.47
N VAL A 293 -9.12 -0.34 -6.73
CA VAL A 293 -9.14 -0.50 -5.27
C VAL A 293 -8.57 -1.86 -4.87
N GLY A 294 -9.03 -2.94 -5.51
CA GLY A 294 -8.54 -4.30 -5.28
C GLY A 294 -7.04 -4.45 -5.53
N HIS A 295 -6.54 -3.87 -6.63
CA HIS A 295 -5.10 -3.85 -6.94
C HIS A 295 -4.30 -3.18 -5.83
N GLY A 296 -4.73 -2.03 -5.32
CA GLY A 296 -4.06 -1.32 -4.23
C GLY A 296 -4.05 -2.10 -2.90
N VAL A 297 -5.18 -2.73 -2.54
CA VAL A 297 -5.28 -3.59 -1.34
C VAL A 297 -4.39 -4.82 -1.47
N CYS A 298 -4.35 -5.45 -2.65
CA CYS A 298 -3.49 -6.59 -2.94
C CYS A 298 -2.00 -6.21 -2.84
N ALA A 299 -1.62 -5.04 -3.36
CA ALA A 299 -0.25 -4.51 -3.22
C ALA A 299 0.13 -4.25 -1.74
N ALA A 300 -0.79 -3.74 -0.93
CA ALA A 300 -0.56 -3.56 0.52
C ALA A 300 -0.33 -4.89 1.24
N ALA A 301 -1.13 -5.92 0.91
CA ALA A 301 -0.94 -7.27 1.43
C ALA A 301 0.40 -7.87 0.95
N LEU A 302 0.78 -7.64 -0.31
CA LEU A 302 2.05 -8.09 -0.88
C LEU A 302 3.25 -7.50 -0.10
N LEU A 303 3.23 -6.22 0.26
CA LEU A 303 4.27 -5.60 1.09
C LEU A 303 4.39 -6.25 2.48
N ALA A 304 3.27 -6.56 3.13
CA ALA A 304 3.28 -7.26 4.42
C ALA A 304 3.86 -8.69 4.31
N THR A 305 3.51 -9.41 3.25
CA THR A 305 4.04 -10.77 3.01
C THR A 305 5.52 -10.77 2.66
N LEU A 306 5.98 -9.80 1.87
CA LEU A 306 7.39 -9.58 1.60
C LEU A 306 8.19 -9.34 2.90
N ALA A 307 7.66 -8.53 3.82
CA ALA A 307 8.29 -8.33 5.12
C ALA A 307 8.43 -9.64 5.91
N SER A 308 7.46 -10.56 5.77
CA SER A 308 7.55 -11.90 6.37
C SER A 308 8.69 -12.72 5.79
N LEU A 309 8.86 -12.68 4.47
CA LEU A 309 9.90 -13.44 3.79
C LEU A 309 11.29 -12.85 4.07
N LEU A 310 11.43 -11.52 4.09
CA LEU A 310 12.66 -10.81 4.46
C LEU A 310 13.09 -11.08 5.91
N ARG A 311 12.13 -11.25 6.82
CA ARG A 311 12.44 -11.57 8.21
C ARG A 311 12.83 -13.03 8.42
N ARG A 312 12.40 -13.93 7.53
CA ARG A 312 12.64 -15.39 7.61
C ARG A 312 13.72 -15.85 6.63
N SER A 313 14.53 -14.93 6.10
CA SER A 313 15.57 -15.25 5.12
C SER A 313 16.74 -15.98 5.74
#